data_AF-A0A2N6C822-F1
#
_entry.id   AF-A0A2N6C822-F1
#
_cell.length_a   1.000
_cell.length_b   1.000
_cell.length_c   1.000
_cell.angle_alpha   90.00
_cell.angle_beta   90.00
_cell.angle_gamma   90.00
#
_symmetry.space_group_name_H-M   'P 1'
#
loop_
_entity.id
_entity.type
_entity.pdbx_description
1 polymer ?
#
loop_
_entity_poly.entity_id
_entity_poly.type
_entity_poly.pdbx_seq_one_letter_code
_entity_poly.pdbx_strand_id
1 'polypeptide(L)'
;MQFFSIILHMTAKTTDNKLLASKKKAHMKAVSFILPILIVTFIVLLFNYRGISKAGEAPGLVEGILSKCPNKRNCVCSEHKDDAKHYIDPIIIPQNSKVDTFPLLKNVIREMGGNVQVESNNYLAVTFTSSILKFVDDLEIRIDSTQKVIHIRSASRVGYSDMGVNRKRTELLKKLFNNEVSKANKSLDTPPKNGSL
;
A
#
# COMPACT_ATOMS: atom_id res chain seq x y z
N MET A 1 55.42 -7.60 50.69
CA MET A 1 54.77 -6.49 49.96
C MET A 1 54.05 -6.98 48.68
N GLN A 2 54.67 -7.76 47.80
CA GLN A 2 54.07 -8.21 46.52
C GLN A 2 52.82 -9.12 46.65
N PHE A 3 52.81 -10.06 47.60
CA PHE A 3 51.66 -10.97 47.82
C PHE A 3 50.37 -10.25 48.22
N PHE A 4 50.48 -9.20 49.03
CA PHE A 4 49.33 -8.43 49.49
C PHE A 4 48.69 -7.63 48.34
N SER A 5 49.51 -7.12 47.44
CA SER A 5 49.05 -6.39 46.24
C SER A 5 48.30 -7.30 45.27
N ILE A 6 48.73 -8.55 45.10
CA ILE A 6 48.07 -9.52 44.20
C ILE A 6 46.68 -9.91 44.75
N ILE A 7 46.59 -10.19 46.06
CA ILE A 7 45.31 -10.54 46.70
C ILE A 7 44.32 -9.38 46.59
N LEU A 8 44.75 -8.14 46.86
CA LEU A 8 43.89 -6.96 46.76
C LEU A 8 43.35 -6.76 45.32
N HIS A 9 44.20 -6.96 44.31
CA HIS A 9 43.81 -6.83 42.90
C HIS A 9 42.84 -7.94 42.45
N MET A 10 43.03 -9.18 42.93
CA MET A 10 42.12 -10.29 42.66
C MET A 10 40.76 -10.11 43.34
N THR A 11 40.72 -9.57 44.57
CA THR A 11 39.47 -9.27 45.26
C THR A 11 38.67 -8.19 44.54
N ALA A 12 39.33 -7.10 44.11
CA ALA A 12 38.70 -6.00 43.39
C ALA A 12 38.08 -6.45 42.04
N LYS A 13 38.84 -7.22 41.25
CA LYS A 13 38.36 -7.79 39.97
C LYS A 13 37.17 -8.74 40.15
N THR A 14 37.11 -9.46 41.27
CA THR A 14 36.01 -10.39 41.58
C THR A 14 34.74 -9.63 42.00
N THR A 15 34.87 -8.54 42.76
CA THR A 15 33.75 -7.65 43.11
C THR A 15 33.17 -6.94 41.91
N ASP A 16 34.01 -6.44 40.99
CA ASP A 16 33.55 -5.78 39.76
C ASP A 16 32.79 -6.74 38.85
N ASN A 17 33.28 -7.97 38.69
CA ASN A 17 32.58 -9.00 37.92
C ASN A 17 31.23 -9.41 38.54
N LYS A 18 31.14 -9.52 39.87
CA LYS A 18 29.89 -9.82 40.57
C LYS A 18 28.89 -8.65 40.47
N LEU A 19 29.36 -7.41 40.57
CA LEU A 19 28.53 -6.21 40.40
C LEU A 19 28.01 -6.11 38.96
N LEU A 20 28.85 -6.36 37.96
CA LEU A 20 28.46 -6.38 36.55
C LEU A 20 27.43 -7.47 36.24
N ALA A 21 27.62 -8.68 36.79
CA ALA A 21 26.67 -9.78 36.64
C ALA A 21 25.31 -9.48 37.32
N SER A 22 25.33 -8.86 38.50
CA SER A 22 24.12 -8.43 39.21
C SER A 22 23.35 -7.36 38.43
N LYS A 23 24.05 -6.32 37.92
CA LYS A 23 23.45 -5.30 37.05
C LYS A 23 22.86 -5.90 35.78
N LYS A 24 23.59 -6.79 35.09
CA LYS A 24 23.09 -7.50 33.90
C LYS A 24 21.83 -8.32 34.21
N LYS A 25 21.78 -9.00 35.35
CA LYS A 25 20.61 -9.78 35.79
C LYS A 25 19.40 -8.89 36.09
N ALA A 26 19.61 -7.73 36.71
CA ALA A 26 18.56 -6.74 36.95
C ALA A 26 18.03 -6.14 35.64
N HIS A 27 18.91 -5.76 34.71
CA HIS A 27 18.52 -5.29 33.37
C HIS A 27 17.73 -6.35 32.60
N MET A 28 18.20 -7.61 32.60
CA MET A 28 17.51 -8.70 31.90
C MET A 28 16.10 -8.96 32.47
N LYS A 29 15.93 -8.86 33.79
CA LYS A 29 14.61 -8.93 34.42
C LYS A 29 13.72 -7.76 34.00
N ALA A 30 14.23 -6.53 34.03
CA ALA A 30 13.46 -5.35 33.61
C ALA A 30 13.04 -5.44 32.13
N VAL A 31 13.94 -5.85 31.23
CA VAL A 31 13.62 -6.09 29.81
C VAL A 31 12.54 -7.15 29.66
N SER A 32 12.58 -8.24 30.45
CA SER A 32 11.56 -9.30 30.40
C SER A 32 10.16 -8.82 30.78
N PHE A 33 10.02 -7.73 31.54
CA PHE A 33 8.71 -7.15 31.89
C PHE A 33 8.31 -5.99 30.96
N ILE A 34 9.26 -5.13 30.58
CA ILE A 34 8.98 -3.95 29.74
C ILE A 34 8.69 -4.35 28.30
N LEU A 35 9.44 -5.31 27.74
CA LEU A 35 9.30 -5.70 26.33
C LEU A 35 7.90 -6.26 26.01
N PRO A 36 7.30 -7.19 26.80
CA PRO A 36 5.93 -7.63 26.57
C PRO A 36 4.91 -6.48 26.65
N ILE A 37 5.07 -5.55 27.59
CA ILE A 37 4.19 -4.39 27.73
C ILE A 37 4.25 -3.53 26.45
N LEU A 38 5.46 -3.22 25.97
CA LEU A 38 5.63 -2.46 24.73
C LEU A 38 5.02 -3.19 23.51
N ILE A 39 5.17 -4.52 23.44
CA ILE A 39 4.57 -5.33 22.38
C ILE A 39 3.04 -5.28 22.46
N VAL A 40 2.46 -5.47 23.64
CA VAL A 40 1.00 -5.40 23.84
C VAL A 40 0.47 -4.00 23.51
N THR A 41 1.13 -2.94 23.99
CA THR A 41 0.77 -1.57 23.64
C THR A 41 0.84 -1.34 22.13
N PHE A 42 1.90 -1.80 21.47
CA PHE A 42 2.03 -1.70 20.03
C PHE A 42 0.90 -2.44 19.28
N ILE A 43 0.56 -3.65 19.71
CA ILE A 43 -0.54 -4.44 19.15
C ILE A 43 -1.88 -3.71 19.32
N VAL A 44 -2.15 -3.16 20.52
CA VAL A 44 -3.37 -2.38 20.79
C VAL A 44 -3.43 -1.17 19.86
N LEU A 45 -2.33 -0.44 19.68
CA LEU A 45 -2.27 0.67 18.73
C LEU A 45 -2.62 0.22 17.30
N LEU A 46 -2.06 -0.90 16.84
CA LEU A 46 -2.37 -1.44 15.49
C LEU A 46 -3.86 -1.76 15.33
N PHE A 47 -4.52 -2.33 16.36
CA PHE A 47 -5.96 -2.58 16.34
C PHE A 47 -6.78 -1.28 16.22
N ASN A 48 -6.40 -0.23 16.94
CA ASN A 48 -7.04 1.08 16.84
C ASN A 48 -6.85 1.70 15.44
N TYR A 49 -5.62 1.68 14.91
CA TYR A 49 -5.33 2.16 13.55
C TYR A 49 -6.11 1.40 12.48
N ARG A 50 -6.28 0.09 12.66
CA ARG A 50 -7.11 -0.74 11.76
C ARG A 50 -8.58 -0.32 11.80
N GLY A 51 -9.12 0.01 12.98
CA GLY A 51 -10.50 0.52 13.12
C GLY A 51 -10.70 1.83 12.34
N ILE A 52 -9.80 2.79 12.55
CA ILE A 52 -9.82 4.09 11.84
C ILE A 52 -9.71 3.88 10.32
N SER A 53 -8.82 2.99 9.88
CA SER A 53 -8.64 2.69 8.46
C SER A 53 -9.92 2.17 7.81
N LYS A 54 -10.69 1.33 8.50
CA LYS A 54 -11.93 0.78 7.96
C LYS A 54 -13.08 1.78 7.90
N ALA A 55 -13.13 2.71 8.85
CA ALA A 55 -14.18 3.73 8.94
C ALA A 55 -14.00 4.88 7.93
N GLY A 56 -12.82 5.02 7.33
CA GLY A 56 -12.60 6.04 6.30
C GLY A 56 -13.36 5.75 5.00
N GLU A 57 -13.36 6.72 4.10
CA GLU A 57 -13.95 6.61 2.76
C GLU A 57 -13.05 7.30 1.73
N ALA A 58 -13.22 6.92 0.46
CA ALA A 58 -12.55 7.60 -0.64
C ALA A 58 -13.06 9.05 -0.76
N PRO A 59 -12.19 10.05 -0.96
CA PRO A 59 -12.59 11.45 -1.07
C PRO A 59 -13.60 11.75 -2.18
N GLY A 60 -13.58 10.97 -3.26
CA GLY A 60 -14.38 11.24 -4.44
C GLY A 60 -13.78 12.31 -5.34
N LEU A 61 -14.61 12.72 -6.31
CA LEU A 61 -14.29 13.78 -7.24
C LEU A 61 -14.52 15.15 -6.60
N VAL A 62 -13.52 16.02 -6.72
CA VAL A 62 -13.61 17.45 -6.35
C VAL A 62 -13.58 18.23 -7.65
N GLU A 63 -14.64 18.98 -7.93
CA GLU A 63 -14.78 19.74 -9.19
C GLU A 63 -14.63 18.86 -10.45
N GLY A 64 -15.10 17.60 -10.35
CA GLY A 64 -15.07 16.66 -11.47
C GLY A 64 -13.73 15.97 -11.73
N ILE A 65 -12.70 16.24 -10.93
CA ILE A 65 -11.39 15.56 -10.98
C ILE A 65 -11.08 14.84 -9.67
N LEU A 66 -10.14 13.89 -9.71
CA LEU A 66 -9.64 13.16 -8.55
C LEU A 66 -9.00 14.11 -7.54
N SER A 67 -9.30 13.89 -6.27
CA SER A 67 -8.77 14.68 -5.16
C SER A 67 -7.23 14.68 -5.10
N LYS A 68 -6.64 15.74 -4.55
CA LYS A 68 -5.19 15.83 -4.34
C LYS A 68 -4.68 14.76 -3.38
N CYS A 69 -3.45 14.33 -3.58
CA CYS A 69 -2.76 13.51 -2.57
C CYS A 69 -2.53 14.34 -1.30
N PRO A 70 -2.74 13.78 -0.10
CA PRO A 70 -2.29 14.41 1.13
C PRO A 70 -0.76 14.48 1.14
N ASN A 71 -0.18 15.31 2.04
CA ASN A 71 1.28 15.40 2.21
C ASN A 71 1.88 14.16 2.92
N LYS A 72 1.73 12.98 2.31
CA LYS A 72 2.16 11.67 2.81
C LYS A 72 2.65 10.82 1.64
N ARG A 73 3.63 9.94 1.87
CA ARG A 73 4.29 9.14 0.82
C ARG A 73 3.45 7.95 0.34
N ASN A 74 2.31 7.69 0.95
CA ASN A 74 1.40 6.58 0.67
C ASN A 74 0.29 6.95 -0.32
N CYS A 75 0.62 7.75 -1.33
CA CYS A 75 -0.35 8.25 -2.29
C CYS A 75 0.27 8.50 -3.66
N VAL A 76 -0.46 8.15 -4.72
CA VAL A 76 -0.19 8.59 -6.09
C VAL A 76 -1.46 9.09 -6.78
N CYS A 77 -1.32 10.04 -7.70
CA CYS A 77 -2.43 10.60 -8.48
C CYS A 77 -1.98 11.04 -9.88
N SER A 78 -2.82 10.85 -10.90
CA SER A 78 -2.50 11.22 -12.28
C SER A 78 -3.09 12.55 -12.77
N GLU A 79 -3.87 13.27 -11.95
CA GLU A 79 -4.47 14.55 -12.34
C GLU A 79 -3.68 15.79 -11.88
N HIS A 80 -2.86 15.65 -10.85
CA HIS A 80 -2.09 16.76 -10.27
C HIS A 80 -0.63 16.68 -10.70
N LYS A 81 -0.35 17.08 -11.95
CA LYS A 81 0.99 17.04 -12.57
C LYS A 81 2.01 17.96 -11.88
N ASP A 82 1.53 19.01 -11.24
CA ASP A 82 2.31 19.95 -10.43
C ASP A 82 2.90 19.30 -9.16
N ASP A 83 2.30 18.22 -8.67
CA ASP A 83 2.79 17.43 -7.55
C ASP A 83 3.68 16.27 -8.00
N ALA A 84 4.89 16.59 -8.46
CA ALA A 84 5.84 15.63 -9.02
C ALA A 84 6.14 14.41 -8.11
N LYS A 85 6.01 14.55 -6.79
CA LYS A 85 6.28 13.48 -5.82
C LYS A 85 5.19 12.41 -5.84
N HIS A 86 3.94 12.81 -5.97
CA HIS A 86 2.80 11.89 -5.99
C HIS A 86 2.34 11.57 -7.42
N TYR A 87 2.81 12.32 -8.42
CA TYR A 87 2.42 12.10 -9.80
C TYR A 87 2.75 10.69 -10.31
N ILE A 88 1.82 10.17 -11.11
CA ILE A 88 1.93 8.95 -11.90
C ILE A 88 1.17 9.14 -13.21
N ASP A 89 1.66 8.55 -14.30
CA ASP A 89 0.99 8.73 -15.59
C ASP A 89 -0.40 8.06 -15.61
N PRO A 90 -1.39 8.68 -16.28
CA PRO A 90 -2.67 8.04 -16.54
C PRO A 90 -2.51 6.83 -17.47
N ILE A 91 -3.57 6.03 -17.60
CA ILE A 91 -3.66 5.00 -18.64
C ILE A 91 -4.26 5.65 -19.88
N ILE A 92 -3.61 5.51 -21.03
CA ILE A 92 -4.14 5.97 -22.31
C ILE A 92 -5.07 4.89 -22.86
N ILE A 93 -6.27 5.28 -23.30
CA ILE A 93 -7.22 4.40 -23.98
C ILE A 93 -6.89 4.45 -25.48
N PRO A 94 -6.46 3.33 -26.11
CA PRO A 94 -6.14 3.31 -27.53
C PRO A 94 -7.35 3.68 -28.39
N GLN A 95 -7.16 4.49 -29.44
CA GLN A 95 -8.24 4.91 -30.34
C GLN A 95 -8.94 3.73 -31.05
N ASN A 96 -8.19 2.64 -31.29
CA ASN A 96 -8.68 1.41 -31.89
C ASN A 96 -9.16 0.38 -30.86
N SER A 97 -9.32 0.75 -29.58
CA SER A 97 -9.85 -0.16 -28.57
C SER A 97 -11.28 -0.54 -28.93
N LYS A 98 -11.48 -1.80 -29.31
CA LYS A 98 -12.81 -2.37 -29.60
C LYS A 98 -13.51 -2.86 -28.33
N VAL A 99 -12.88 -2.70 -27.16
CA VAL A 99 -13.37 -3.18 -25.87
C VAL A 99 -14.00 -2.04 -25.08
N ASP A 100 -15.13 -2.34 -24.42
CA ASP A 100 -15.69 -1.46 -23.40
C ASP A 100 -14.71 -1.35 -22.21
N THR A 101 -14.22 -0.14 -22.00
CA THR A 101 -13.20 0.17 -21.00
C THR A 101 -13.70 -0.10 -19.58
N PHE A 102 -14.96 0.21 -19.29
CA PHE A 102 -15.47 0.22 -17.92
C PHE A 102 -15.61 -1.22 -17.36
N PRO A 103 -16.26 -2.18 -18.06
CA PRO A 103 -16.33 -3.57 -17.62
C PRO A 103 -14.96 -4.23 -17.55
N LEU A 104 -14.09 -3.97 -18.55
CA LEU A 104 -12.74 -4.54 -18.56
C LEU A 104 -11.95 -4.10 -17.33
N LEU A 105 -11.98 -2.80 -17.02
CA LEU A 105 -11.30 -2.25 -15.87
C LEU A 105 -11.81 -2.87 -14.56
N LYS A 106 -13.13 -3.01 -14.39
CA LYS A 106 -13.71 -3.67 -13.20
C LYS A 106 -13.23 -5.12 -13.05
N ASN A 107 -13.13 -5.86 -14.16
CA ASN A 107 -12.63 -7.24 -14.12
C ASN A 107 -11.17 -7.28 -13.68
N VAL A 108 -10.30 -6.47 -14.28
CA VAL A 108 -8.88 -6.38 -13.89
C VAL A 108 -8.73 -6.00 -12.41
N ILE A 109 -9.52 -5.03 -11.95
CA ILE A 109 -9.50 -4.59 -10.54
C ILE A 109 -9.91 -5.74 -9.60
N ARG A 110 -10.94 -6.51 -9.93
CA ARG A 110 -11.38 -7.67 -9.12
C ARG A 110 -10.32 -8.76 -9.09
N GLU A 111 -9.67 -9.05 -10.22
CA GLU A 111 -8.56 -10.00 -10.30
C GLU A 111 -7.36 -9.59 -9.44
N MET A 112 -7.11 -8.28 -9.31
CA MET A 112 -6.11 -7.73 -8.41
C MET A 112 -6.52 -7.81 -6.92
N GLY A 113 -7.75 -8.24 -6.61
CA GLY A 113 -8.29 -8.31 -5.25
C GLY A 113 -8.96 -7.02 -4.77
N GLY A 114 -9.28 -6.09 -5.67
CA GLY A 114 -10.00 -4.86 -5.36
C GLY A 114 -11.50 -5.09 -5.18
N ASN A 115 -12.09 -4.39 -4.20
CA ASN A 115 -13.54 -4.42 -3.95
C ASN A 115 -14.18 -3.07 -4.31
N VAL A 116 -15.03 -3.07 -5.35
CA VAL A 116 -15.75 -1.87 -5.81
C VAL A 116 -16.78 -1.44 -4.77
N GLN A 117 -16.63 -0.24 -4.24
CA GLN A 117 -17.55 0.35 -3.25
C GLN A 117 -18.55 1.29 -3.89
N VAL A 118 -18.10 2.11 -4.84
CA VAL A 118 -18.92 3.08 -5.55
C VAL A 118 -18.69 2.89 -7.04
N GLU A 119 -19.79 2.88 -7.79
CA GLU A 119 -19.79 2.85 -9.24
C GLU A 119 -20.74 3.92 -9.77
N SER A 120 -20.25 4.72 -10.72
CA SER A 120 -21.01 5.74 -11.44
C SER A 120 -20.51 5.81 -12.88
N ASN A 121 -21.16 6.59 -13.75
CA ASN A 121 -20.95 6.56 -15.21
C ASN A 121 -19.49 6.65 -15.66
N ASN A 122 -18.66 7.43 -14.97
CA ASN A 122 -17.25 7.62 -15.32
C ASN A 122 -16.31 7.53 -14.11
N TYR A 123 -16.78 7.04 -12.96
CA TYR A 123 -16.01 7.00 -11.74
C TYR A 123 -16.22 5.71 -10.95
N LEU A 124 -15.11 5.19 -10.39
CA LEU A 124 -15.08 4.05 -9.48
C LEU A 124 -14.33 4.41 -8.20
N ALA A 125 -14.89 4.02 -7.05
CA ALA A 125 -14.16 3.95 -5.79
C ALA A 125 -13.99 2.48 -5.39
N VAL A 126 -12.77 2.06 -5.14
CA VAL A 126 -12.39 0.66 -4.89
C VAL A 126 -11.52 0.59 -3.65
N THR A 127 -11.70 -0.45 -2.84
CA THR A 127 -10.86 -0.71 -1.67
C THR A 127 -9.93 -1.90 -1.88
N PHE A 128 -8.70 -1.80 -1.36
CA PHE A 128 -7.76 -2.90 -1.21
C PHE A 128 -7.40 -3.04 0.26
N THR A 129 -7.40 -4.27 0.78
CA THR A 129 -7.06 -4.53 2.18
C THR A 129 -5.75 -5.30 2.28
N SER A 130 -4.77 -4.76 3.01
CA SER A 130 -3.49 -5.43 3.28
C SER A 130 -3.68 -6.75 4.04
N SER A 131 -2.91 -7.79 3.69
CA SER A 131 -3.14 -9.14 4.24
C SER A 131 -2.87 -9.26 5.74
N ILE A 132 -1.84 -8.59 6.25
CA ILE A 132 -1.36 -8.71 7.63
C ILE A 132 -2.07 -7.73 8.57
N LEU A 133 -1.90 -6.43 8.32
CA LEU A 133 -2.41 -5.37 9.21
C LEU A 133 -3.89 -5.03 8.95
N LYS A 134 -4.45 -5.49 7.84
CA LYS A 134 -5.83 -5.19 7.40
C LYS A 134 -6.13 -3.69 7.27
N PHE A 135 -5.10 -2.89 7.03
CA PHE A 135 -5.27 -1.51 6.58
C PHE A 135 -5.84 -1.48 5.17
N VAL A 136 -6.68 -0.48 4.94
CA VAL A 136 -7.43 -0.25 3.72
C VAL A 136 -6.79 0.89 2.94
N ASP A 137 -6.54 0.63 1.67
CA ASP A 137 -6.19 1.62 0.66
C ASP A 137 -7.39 1.84 -0.26
N ASP A 138 -7.57 3.08 -0.70
CA ASP A 138 -8.52 3.44 -1.73
C ASP A 138 -7.81 3.50 -3.09
N LEU A 139 -8.50 3.01 -4.12
CA LEU A 139 -8.18 3.19 -5.52
C LEU A 139 -9.40 3.87 -6.17
N GLU A 140 -9.20 5.10 -6.60
CA GLU A 140 -10.19 5.91 -7.28
C GLU A 140 -9.83 5.97 -8.77
N ILE A 141 -10.82 5.72 -9.63
CA ILE A 141 -10.66 5.79 -11.08
C ILE A 141 -11.62 6.85 -11.61
N ARG A 142 -11.13 7.72 -12.50
CA ARG A 142 -11.98 8.59 -13.34
C ARG A 142 -11.67 8.34 -14.81
N ILE A 143 -12.70 8.08 -15.61
CA ILE A 143 -12.56 7.91 -17.06
C ILE A 143 -12.87 9.24 -17.75
N ASP A 144 -11.90 9.73 -18.51
CA ASP A 144 -12.06 10.89 -19.37
C ASP A 144 -12.24 10.43 -20.82
N SER A 145 -13.51 10.31 -21.23
CA SER A 145 -13.87 9.85 -22.57
C SER A 145 -13.49 10.85 -23.67
N THR A 146 -13.31 12.14 -23.31
CA THR A 146 -12.94 13.21 -24.24
C THR A 146 -11.45 13.15 -24.52
N GLN A 147 -10.63 13.07 -23.49
CA GLN A 147 -9.17 12.98 -23.60
C GLN A 147 -8.67 11.54 -23.84
N LYS A 148 -9.57 10.54 -23.79
CA LYS A 148 -9.25 9.11 -23.94
C LYS A 148 -8.20 8.64 -22.93
N VAL A 149 -8.39 9.01 -21.67
CA VAL A 149 -7.50 8.62 -20.56
C VAL A 149 -8.29 8.12 -19.37
N ILE A 150 -7.66 7.23 -18.62
CA ILE A 150 -8.13 6.78 -17.31
C ILE A 150 -7.21 7.41 -16.27
N HIS A 151 -7.78 8.32 -15.49
CA HIS A 151 -7.11 8.91 -14.35
C HIS A 151 -7.24 8.01 -13.12
N ILE A 152 -6.18 7.99 -12.33
CA ILE A 152 -6.04 7.07 -11.21
C ILE A 152 -5.51 7.83 -10.01
N ARG A 153 -6.11 7.56 -8.87
CA ARG A 153 -5.59 7.92 -7.56
C ARG A 153 -5.57 6.67 -6.69
N SER A 154 -4.44 6.37 -6.07
CA SER A 154 -4.34 5.25 -5.12
C SER A 154 -3.68 5.75 -3.84
N ALA A 155 -4.35 5.56 -2.70
CA ALA A 155 -3.91 6.13 -1.43
C ALA A 155 -4.29 5.27 -0.23
N SER A 156 -3.40 5.17 0.76
CA SER A 156 -3.74 4.55 2.04
C SER A 156 -4.56 5.48 2.93
N ARG A 157 -5.60 4.96 3.59
CA ARG A 157 -6.42 5.76 4.52
C ARG A 157 -5.66 6.16 5.79
N VAL A 158 -4.71 5.34 6.21
CA VAL A 158 -3.88 5.56 7.41
C VAL A 158 -2.39 5.35 7.11
N GLY A 159 -1.55 5.76 8.06
CA GLY A 159 -0.10 5.72 7.93
C GLY A 159 0.48 6.92 7.18
N TYR A 160 1.81 6.96 7.09
CA TYR A 160 2.56 8.02 6.42
C TYR A 160 3.26 7.53 5.13
N SER A 161 3.63 6.24 5.09
CA SER A 161 4.29 5.58 3.98
C SER A 161 3.73 4.17 3.84
N ASP A 162 3.67 3.70 2.60
CA ASP A 162 3.17 2.38 2.20
C ASP A 162 4.27 1.56 1.50
N MET A 163 5.53 2.00 1.56
CA MET A 163 6.65 1.40 0.84
C MET A 163 6.41 1.28 -0.69
N GLY A 164 5.64 2.21 -1.25
CA GLY A 164 5.30 2.28 -2.67
C GLY A 164 4.23 1.31 -3.11
N VAL A 165 3.46 0.69 -2.20
CA VAL A 165 2.37 -0.23 -2.53
C VAL A 165 1.34 0.40 -3.46
N ASN A 166 0.91 1.64 -3.21
CA ASN A 166 -0.06 2.35 -4.05
C ASN A 166 0.49 2.61 -5.45
N ARG A 167 1.76 3.01 -5.57
CA ARG A 167 2.43 3.17 -6.87
C ARG A 167 2.49 1.84 -7.64
N LYS A 168 2.94 0.76 -6.97
CA LYS A 168 3.00 -0.59 -7.56
C LYS A 168 1.63 -1.09 -8.00
N ARG A 169 0.57 -0.78 -7.25
CA ARG A 169 -0.82 -1.11 -7.61
C ARG A 169 -1.24 -0.42 -8.90
N THR A 170 -1.02 0.89 -9.00
CA THR A 170 -1.37 1.65 -10.21
C THR A 170 -0.61 1.15 -11.43
N GLU A 171 0.69 0.86 -11.31
CA GLU A 171 1.48 0.30 -12.42
C GLU A 171 1.02 -1.11 -12.82
N LEU A 172 0.68 -1.96 -11.84
CA LEU A 172 0.12 -3.29 -12.12
C LEU A 172 -1.22 -3.18 -12.85
N LEU A 173 -2.11 -2.31 -12.40
CA LEU A 173 -3.39 -2.04 -13.07
C LEU A 173 -3.17 -1.60 -14.52
N LYS A 174 -2.27 -0.64 -14.75
CA LYS A 174 -1.89 -0.18 -16.09
C LYS A 174 -1.40 -1.32 -16.97
N LYS A 175 -0.50 -2.16 -16.45
CA LYS A 175 0.02 -3.32 -17.18
C LYS A 175 -1.07 -4.32 -17.55
N LEU A 176 -1.91 -4.70 -16.59
CA LEU A 176 -2.96 -5.70 -16.81
C LEU A 176 -4.03 -5.19 -17.77
N PHE A 177 -4.49 -3.96 -17.59
CA PHE A 177 -5.45 -3.34 -18.50
C PHE A 177 -4.94 -3.31 -19.94
N ASN A 178 -3.71 -2.83 -20.17
CA ASN A 178 -3.11 -2.78 -21.50
C ASN A 178 -2.94 -4.16 -22.15
N ASN A 179 -2.62 -5.17 -21.34
CA ASN A 179 -2.54 -6.56 -21.82
C ASN A 179 -3.90 -7.07 -22.29
N GLU A 180 -4.97 -6.83 -21.54
CA GLU A 180 -6.31 -7.27 -21.92
C GLU A 180 -6.84 -6.54 -23.15
N VAL A 181 -6.61 -5.22 -23.27
CA VAL A 181 -6.91 -4.47 -24.49
C VAL A 181 -6.16 -5.06 -25.70
N SER A 182 -4.87 -5.38 -25.52
CA SER A 182 -4.05 -5.97 -26.60
C SER A 182 -4.53 -7.36 -27.01
N LYS A 183 -4.94 -8.20 -26.06
CA LYS A 183 -5.49 -9.54 -26.34
C LYS A 183 -6.81 -9.44 -27.10
N ALA A 184 -7.72 -8.60 -26.62
CA ALA A 184 -9.04 -8.44 -27.22
C ALA A 184 -8.97 -7.90 -28.65
N ASN A 185 -8.10 -6.92 -28.91
CA ASN A 185 -7.88 -6.41 -30.26
C ASN A 185 -7.37 -7.51 -31.21
N LYS A 186 -6.43 -8.37 -30.77
CA LYS A 186 -5.94 -9.51 -31.57
C LYS A 186 -7.03 -10.54 -31.87
N SER A 187 -7.90 -10.87 -30.91
CA SER A 187 -8.98 -11.86 -31.12
C SER A 187 -10.05 -11.38 -32.09
N LEU A 188 -10.25 -10.08 -32.20
CA LEU A 188 -11.22 -9.48 -33.12
C LEU A 188 -10.69 -9.35 -34.56
N ASP A 189 -9.39 -9.55 -34.76
CA ASP A 189 -8.75 -9.49 -36.08
C ASP A 189 -8.53 -10.90 -36.68
N THR A 190 -8.77 -11.98 -35.92
CA THR A 190 -8.76 -13.35 -36.44
C THR A 190 -10.04 -13.65 -37.23
N PRO A 191 -9.96 -14.09 -38.51
CA PRO A 191 -11.11 -14.50 -39.30
C PRO A 191 -11.89 -15.62 -38.58
N PRO A 192 -13.23 -15.68 -38.71
CA PRO A 192 -13.99 -16.82 -38.21
C PRO A 192 -13.42 -18.09 -38.83
N LYS A 193 -13.08 -19.08 -37.98
CA LYS A 193 -12.71 -20.41 -38.48
C LYS A 193 -13.93 -20.93 -39.24
N ASN A 194 -13.79 -21.12 -40.56
CA ASN A 194 -14.79 -21.80 -41.37
C ASN A 194 -15.13 -23.12 -40.67
N GLY A 195 -16.34 -23.21 -40.14
CA GLY A 195 -16.89 -24.46 -39.64
C GLY A 195 -16.95 -25.42 -40.82
N SER A 196 -16.13 -26.47 -40.76
CA SER A 196 -16.26 -27.64 -41.61
C SER A 196 -17.66 -28.22 -41.43
N LEU A 197 -18.43 -28.18 -42.52
CA LEU A 197 -19.64 -28.98 -42.73
C LEU A 197 -19.34 -30.48 -42.57
#